data_AF-A0A4C1V4A0-F1
#
_entry.id   AF-A0A4C1V4A0-F1
#
_cell.length_a   1.000
_cell.length_b   1.000
_cell.length_c   1.000
_cell.angle_alpha   90.00
_cell.angle_beta   90.00
_cell.angle_gamma   90.00
#
_symmetry.space_group_name_H-M   'P 1'
#
loop_
_entity.id
_entity.type
_entity.pdbx_description
1 polymer ?
#
loop_
_entity_poly.entity_id
_entity_poly.type
_entity_poly.pdbx_seq_one_letter_code
_entity_poly.pdbx_strand_id
1 'polypeptide(L)'
;MATSQLVDLGGLIASYDGNPLTIYGFIRDVEKFMAISGGENPQNLSRVISKITGKAREHLSVHPHEGTWNSVKALLLEKCEDPRTVYMIQTNIQLMRKHSTYADLLEGSKGNST
;
A
#
# COMPACT_ATOMS: atom_id res chain seq x y z
N MET A 1 -20.52 -2.88 -33.52
CA MET A 1 -20.64 -2.31 -32.16
C MET A 1 -19.65 -3.08 -31.29
N ALA A 2 -18.48 -2.50 -31.00
CA ALA A 2 -17.43 -3.16 -30.20
C ALA A 2 -17.50 -2.65 -28.76
N THR A 3 -18.43 -3.20 -27.98
CA THR A 3 -18.49 -3.01 -26.53
C THR A 3 -17.86 -4.22 -25.86
N SER A 4 -16.57 -4.17 -25.55
CA SER A 4 -15.93 -5.04 -24.54
C SER A 4 -14.42 -4.81 -24.57
N GLN A 5 -13.83 -4.71 -23.38
CA GLN A 5 -12.38 -4.60 -23.11
C GLN A 5 -11.75 -3.22 -22.97
N LEU A 6 -12.52 -2.13 -22.81
CA LEU A 6 -12.06 -1.15 -21.81
C LEU A 6 -12.21 -1.86 -20.46
N VAL A 7 -11.16 -2.60 -20.12
CA VAL A 7 -10.95 -3.29 -18.85
C VAL A 7 -11.47 -2.39 -17.75
N ASP A 8 -12.31 -2.90 -16.85
CA ASP A 8 -12.66 -2.18 -15.64
C ASP A 8 -11.36 -1.89 -14.88
N LEU A 9 -10.75 -0.73 -15.15
CA LEU A 9 -9.50 -0.30 -14.56
C LEU A 9 -9.66 -0.14 -13.03
N GLY A 10 -10.88 -0.18 -12.52
CA GLY A 10 -11.17 -0.32 -11.09
C GLY A 10 -10.62 -1.62 -10.48
N GLY A 11 -10.34 -2.66 -11.26
CA GLY A 11 -9.64 -3.87 -10.80
C GLY A 11 -8.15 -3.67 -10.52
N LEU A 12 -7.53 -2.57 -11.00
CA LEU A 12 -6.10 -2.32 -10.85
C LEU A 12 -5.72 -1.74 -9.48
N ILE A 13 -6.70 -1.27 -8.72
CA ILE A 13 -6.48 -0.71 -7.39
C ILE A 13 -6.97 -1.74 -6.37
N ALA A 14 -6.04 -2.25 -5.58
CA ALA A 14 -6.37 -3.08 -4.43
C ALA A 14 -7.20 -2.30 -3.41
N SER A 15 -8.12 -2.97 -2.72
CA SER A 15 -8.83 -2.34 -1.61
C SER A 15 -7.87 -2.00 -0.47
N TYR A 16 -8.13 -0.91 0.23
CA TYR A 16 -7.32 -0.44 1.36
C TYR A 16 -8.20 -0.21 2.59
N ASP A 17 -7.80 -0.77 3.73
CA ASP A 17 -8.58 -0.76 4.98
C ASP A 17 -8.02 0.18 6.05
N GLY A 18 -6.82 0.74 5.83
CA GLY A 18 -6.09 1.55 6.81
C GLY A 18 -4.83 0.88 7.38
N ASN A 19 -4.43 -0.29 6.88
CA ASN A 19 -3.19 -0.96 7.32
C ASN A 19 -1.92 -0.14 6.97
N PRO A 20 -1.14 0.30 7.97
CA PRO A 20 0.09 1.09 7.73
C PRO A 20 1.11 0.41 6.81
N LEU A 21 1.14 -0.93 6.78
CA LEU A 21 2.08 -1.70 5.95
C LEU A 21 1.77 -1.61 4.45
N THR A 22 0.53 -1.35 4.07
CA THR A 22 0.08 -1.39 2.68
C THR A 22 -0.21 -0.01 2.08
N ILE A 23 -0.17 1.06 2.89
CA ILE A 23 -0.52 2.42 2.49
C ILE A 23 0.26 2.91 1.26
N TYR A 24 1.58 2.71 1.26
CA TYR A 24 2.45 3.13 0.15
C TYR A 24 2.21 2.32 -1.13
N GLY A 25 1.85 1.04 -0.98
CA GLY A 25 1.45 0.20 -2.11
C GLY A 25 0.16 0.72 -2.75
N PHE A 26 -0.84 0.99 -1.92
CA PHE A 26 -2.12 1.55 -2.36
C PHE A 26 -1.95 2.90 -3.06
N ILE A 27 -1.20 3.84 -2.47
CA ILE A 27 -0.95 5.17 -3.08
C ILE A 27 -0.33 5.03 -4.47
N ARG A 28 0.68 4.17 -4.60
CA ARG A 28 1.37 3.94 -5.88
C ARG A 28 0.42 3.34 -6.92
N ASP A 29 -0.45 2.42 -6.53
CA ASP A 29 -1.40 1.80 -7.44
C ASP A 29 -2.46 2.81 -7.92
N VAL A 30 -2.90 3.72 -7.05
CA VAL A 30 -3.78 4.84 -7.42
C VAL A 30 -3.08 5.80 -8.38
N GLU A 31 -1.83 6.19 -8.13
CA GLU A 31 -1.07 7.09 -9.02
C GLU A 31 -0.88 6.48 -10.42
N LYS A 32 -0.57 5.19 -10.50
CA LYS A 32 -0.52 4.46 -11.77
C LYS A 32 -1.88 4.42 -12.45
N PHE A 33 -2.94 4.13 -11.70
CA PHE A 33 -4.31 4.16 -12.22
C PHE A 33 -4.67 5.54 -12.80
N MET A 34 -4.34 6.63 -12.12
CA MET A 34 -4.59 7.99 -12.62
C MET A 34 -3.82 8.25 -13.91
N ALA A 35 -2.56 7.83 -13.99
CA ALA A 35 -1.75 8.01 -15.20
C ALA A 35 -2.34 7.31 -16.43
N ILE A 36 -2.90 6.10 -16.27
CA ILE A 36 -3.46 5.33 -17.39
C ILE A 36 -4.92 5.68 -17.72
N SER A 37 -5.68 6.22 -16.75
CA SER A 37 -7.12 6.50 -16.89
C SER A 37 -7.43 7.93 -17.34
N GLY A 38 -6.41 8.66 -17.81
CA GLY A 38 -6.56 10.04 -18.31
C GLY A 38 -6.49 11.12 -17.22
N GLY A 39 -5.92 10.79 -16.06
CA GLY A 39 -5.68 11.72 -14.96
C GLY A 39 -6.81 11.79 -13.94
N GLU A 40 -6.69 12.77 -13.06
CA GLU A 40 -7.66 13.05 -12.01
C GLU A 40 -8.93 13.67 -12.58
N ASN A 41 -10.06 13.02 -12.31
CA ASN A 41 -11.39 13.54 -12.58
C ASN A 41 -12.40 12.95 -11.56
N PRO A 42 -13.61 13.50 -11.43
CA PRO A 42 -14.57 13.05 -10.42
C PRO A 42 -14.93 11.56 -10.49
N GLN A 43 -14.98 10.97 -11.69
CA GLN A 43 -15.32 9.55 -11.87
C GLN A 43 -14.18 8.65 -11.40
N ASN A 44 -12.94 8.97 -11.79
CA ASN A 44 -11.74 8.25 -11.37
C ASN A 44 -11.52 8.38 -9.86
N LEU A 45 -11.75 9.57 -9.30
CA LEU A 45 -11.68 9.77 -7.85
C LEU A 45 -12.75 8.96 -7.10
N SER A 46 -13.98 8.92 -7.61
CA SER A 46 -15.05 8.10 -7.04
C SER A 46 -14.67 6.61 -7.01
N ARG A 47 -14.02 6.10 -8.08
CA ARG A 47 -13.51 4.73 -8.15
C ARG A 47 -12.40 4.47 -7.12
N VAL A 48 -11.50 5.42 -6.89
CA VAL A 48 -10.47 5.30 -5.84
C VAL A 48 -11.13 5.26 -4.47
N ILE A 49 -12.04 6.20 -4.21
CA ILE A 49 -12.74 6.34 -2.93
C ILE A 49 -13.55 5.09 -2.60
N SER A 50 -14.11 4.38 -3.59
CA SER A 50 -14.85 3.13 -3.37
C SER A 50 -13.97 1.93 -3.00
N LYS A 51 -12.65 1.99 -3.27
CA LYS A 51 -11.67 0.99 -2.82
C LYS A 51 -11.18 1.22 -1.41
N ILE A 52 -11.47 2.38 -0.82
CA ILE A 52 -11.10 2.70 0.55
C ILE A 52 -12.22 2.19 1.47
N THR A 53 -11.83 1.33 2.40
CA THR A 53 -12.70 0.55 3.28
C THR A 53 -12.22 0.67 4.74
N GLY A 54 -12.92 0.04 5.67
CA GLY A 54 -12.49 -0.07 7.06
C GLY A 54 -12.20 1.27 7.73
N LYS A 55 -11.16 1.30 8.57
CA LYS A 55 -10.75 2.48 9.34
C LYS A 55 -10.33 3.64 8.45
N ALA A 56 -9.70 3.37 7.30
CA ALA A 56 -9.37 4.42 6.34
C ALA A 56 -10.64 5.12 5.81
N ARG A 57 -11.72 4.38 5.57
CA ARG A 57 -13.00 4.95 5.13
C ARG A 57 -13.67 5.79 6.22
N GLU A 58 -13.57 5.36 7.47
CA GLU A 58 -14.05 6.13 8.61
C GLU A 58 -13.34 7.49 8.69
N HIS A 59 -12.01 7.51 8.54
CA HIS A 59 -11.24 8.75 8.52
C HIS A 59 -11.67 9.71 7.42
N LEU A 60 -11.90 9.21 6.19
CA LEU A 60 -12.40 10.01 5.06
C LEU A 60 -13.80 10.58 5.29
N SER A 61 -14.64 9.88 6.06
CA SER A 61 -16.02 10.30 6.29
C SER A 61 -16.14 11.40 7.34
N VAL A 62 -15.15 11.50 8.25
CA VAL A 62 -15.17 12.44 9.39
C VAL A 62 -14.33 13.69 9.12
N HIS A 63 -13.31 13.60 8.26
CA HIS A 63 -12.40 14.71 7.98
C HIS A 63 -12.69 15.32 6.60
N PRO A 64 -12.71 16.66 6.50
CA PRO A 64 -12.91 17.30 5.21
C PRO A 64 -11.75 16.95 4.26
N HIS A 65 -12.10 16.59 3.04
CA HIS A 65 -11.19 16.49 1.92
C HIS A 65 -11.75 17.34 0.78
N GLU A 66 -10.89 18.02 0.03
CA GLU A 66 -11.30 18.96 -1.04
C GLU A 66 -11.89 18.24 -2.27
N GLY A 67 -12.07 16.93 -2.20
CA GLY A 67 -12.55 16.14 -3.33
C GLY A 67 -11.47 16.01 -4.41
N THR A 68 -10.21 15.97 -3.98
CA THR A 68 -9.04 15.74 -4.83
C THR A 68 -8.26 14.52 -4.36
N TRP A 69 -7.54 13.85 -5.26
CA TRP A 69 -6.67 12.74 -4.85
C TRP A 69 -5.59 13.21 -3.89
N ASN A 70 -5.02 14.40 -4.10
CA ASN A 70 -3.99 14.95 -3.20
C ASN A 70 -4.51 15.16 -1.78
N SER A 71 -5.72 15.69 -1.61
CA SER A 71 -6.32 15.86 -0.27
C SER A 71 -6.62 14.50 0.39
N VAL A 72 -7.13 13.53 -0.37
CA VAL A 72 -7.34 12.16 0.12
C VAL A 72 -6.01 11.51 0.53
N LYS A 73 -4.96 11.60 -0.30
CA LYS A 73 -3.63 11.07 -0.04
C LYS A 73 -3.03 11.66 1.24
N ALA A 74 -3.09 12.99 1.40
CA ALA A 74 -2.59 13.67 2.58
C ALA A 74 -3.28 13.17 3.86
N LEU A 75 -4.61 13.04 3.82
CA LEU A 75 -5.38 12.56 4.96
C LEU A 75 -5.10 11.09 5.29
N LEU A 76 -4.94 10.22 4.28
CA LEU A 76 -4.56 8.82 4.50
C LEU A 76 -3.18 8.69 5.15
N LEU A 77 -2.20 9.47 4.68
CA LEU A 77 -0.87 9.49 5.30
C LEU A 77 -0.93 10.00 6.74
N GLU A 78 -1.64 11.09 6.98
CA GLU A 78 -1.77 11.66 8.33
C GLU A 78 -2.41 10.68 9.34
N LYS A 79 -3.45 9.94 8.92
CA LYS A 79 -4.25 9.13 9.86
C LYS A 79 -3.89 7.65 9.90
N CYS A 80 -3.36 7.11 8.81
CA CYS A 80 -3.14 5.67 8.66
C CYS A 80 -1.66 5.30 8.56
N GLU A 81 -0.75 6.25 8.35
CA GLU A 81 0.67 5.97 8.46
C GLU A 81 1.05 5.77 9.94
N ASP A 82 1.85 4.75 10.23
CA ASP A 82 2.56 4.66 11.52
C ASP A 82 4.06 4.87 11.22
N PRO A 83 4.67 5.98 11.70
CA PRO A 83 6.09 6.27 11.49
C PRO A 83 7.03 5.17 11.96
N ARG A 84 6.59 4.36 12.94
CA ARG A 84 7.37 3.22 13.46
C ARG A 84 7.40 2.05 12.49
N THR A 85 6.50 1.99 11.51
CA THR A 85 6.42 0.90 10.53
C THR A 85 7.72 0.75 9.74
N VAL A 86 8.29 1.86 9.25
CA VAL A 86 9.56 1.85 8.51
C VAL A 86 10.70 1.34 9.39
N TYR A 87 10.76 1.83 10.63
CA TYR A 87 11.76 1.42 11.61
C TYR A 87 11.62 -0.07 11.98
N MET A 88 10.41 -0.55 12.20
CA MET A 88 10.11 -1.96 12.48
C MET A 88 10.50 -2.86 11.30
N ILE A 89 10.16 -2.46 10.07
CA ILE A 89 10.55 -3.22 8.87
C ILE A 89 12.07 -3.31 8.77
N GLN A 90 12.79 -2.20 8.94
CA GLN A 90 14.25 -2.19 8.90
C GLN A 90 14.86 -3.07 10.00
N THR A 91 14.35 -2.96 11.22
CA THR A 91 14.80 -3.77 12.37
C THR A 91 14.54 -5.26 12.13
N ASN A 92 13.35 -5.61 11.63
CA ASN A 92 13.00 -7.00 11.31
C ASN A 92 13.88 -7.56 10.18
N ILE A 93 14.17 -6.78 9.12
CA ILE A 93 15.09 -7.20 8.06
C ILE A 93 16.49 -7.45 8.61
N GLN A 94 16.99 -6.57 9.50
CA GLN A 94 18.30 -6.75 10.13
C GLN A 94 18.33 -7.98 11.04
N LEU A 95 17.27 -8.24 11.80
CA LEU A 95 17.13 -9.44 12.63
C LEU A 95 17.10 -10.71 11.78
N MET A 96 16.29 -10.75 10.71
CA MET A 96 16.23 -11.89 9.80
C MET A 96 17.59 -12.16 9.12
N ARG A 97 18.31 -11.12 8.71
CA ARG A 97 19.67 -11.27 8.17
C ARG A 97 20.61 -11.91 9.20
N LYS A 98 20.60 -11.42 10.45
CA LYS A 98 21.40 -12.01 11.53
C LYS A 98 21.03 -13.46 11.81
N HIS A 99 19.75 -13.81 11.81
CA HIS A 99 19.29 -15.18 12.02
C HIS A 99 19.61 -16.12 10.85
N SER A 100 19.49 -15.66 9.60
CA SER A 100 19.94 -16.42 8.43
C SER A 100 21.43 -16.71 8.53
N THR A 101 22.24 -15.68 8.79
CA THR A 101 23.70 -15.85 8.92
C THR A 101 24.07 -16.78 10.09
N TYR A 102 23.37 -16.71 11.22
CA TYR A 102 23.62 -17.63 12.34
C TYR A 102 23.20 -19.08 12.04
N ALA A 103 22.06 -19.29 11.37
CA ALA A 103 21.62 -20.63 10.96
C ALA A 103 22.61 -21.25 9.95
N ASP A 104 23.07 -20.47 8.98
CA ASP A 104 24.05 -20.89 7.97
C ASP A 104 25.42 -21.22 8.61
N LEU A 105 25.86 -20.47 9.64
CA LEU A 105 27.10 -20.73 10.37
C LEU A 105 27.01 -21.97 11.29
N LEU A 106 25.83 -22.28 11.83
CA LEU A 106 25.60 -23.46 12.67
C LEU A 106 25.51 -24.75 11.84
N GLU A 107 24.95 -24.71 10.63
CA GLU A 107 24.94 -25.87 9.72
C GLU A 107 26.32 -26.13 9.10
N GLY A 108 27.10 -25.09 8.81
CA GLY A 108 28.47 -25.23 8.31
C GLY A 108 29.49 -25.80 9.31
N SER A 109 29.17 -25.81 10.62
CA SER A 109 30.09 -26.29 11.67
C SER A 109 29.90 -27.75 12.09
N LYS A 110 28.88 -28.45 11.57
CA LYS A 110 28.70 -29.90 11.77
C LYS A 110 29.40 -30.78 10.71
N GLY A 111 30.06 -30.16 9.73
CA GLY A 111 30.62 -30.85 8.57
C GLY A 111 32.13 -31.13 8.57
N ASN A 112 32.86 -30.90 9.67
CA ASN A 112 34.29 -31.25 9.76
C ASN A 112 34.59 -31.97 11.08
N SER A 113 34.33 -33.28 11.09
CA SER A 113 34.93 -34.22 12.04
C SER A 113 35.19 -35.51 11.30
N THR A 114 36.35 -35.57 10.65
CA THR A 114 37.04 -36.79 10.22
C THR A 114 38.49 -36.66 10.63
#